data_AF-A0A414L9U6-F1
#
_entry.id   AF-A0A414L9U6-F1
#
_cell.length_a   1.000
_cell.length_b   1.000
_cell.length_c   1.000
_cell.angle_alpha   90.00
_cell.angle_beta   90.00
_cell.angle_gamma   90.00
#
_symmetry.space_group_name_H-M   'P 1'
#
loop_
_entity.id
_entity.type
_entity.pdbx_description
1 polymer ?
#
loop_
_entity_poly.entity_id
_entity_poly.type
_entity_poly.pdbx_seq_one_letter_code
_entity_poly.pdbx_strand_id
1 'polypeptide(L)'
;DHGEKQKHVQEVLDRCWDILDALPASLLKLRLLTACYGEVFDAPLVEEGHTIIASWDSSSLTSDQQEAIAEFQNVTDNPYPWEYINE
;
A
#
# COMPACT_ATOMS: atom_id res chain seq x y z
N ASP A 1 -9.67 -21.83 4.57
CA ASP A 1 -8.20 -21.80 4.71
C ASP A 1 -7.76 -23.22 5.05
N HIS A 2 -6.88 -23.83 4.25
CA HIS A 2 -6.32 -25.16 4.53
C HIS A 2 -5.06 -25.09 5.41
N GLY A 3 -4.79 -23.93 6.02
CA GLY A 3 -3.61 -23.68 6.84
C GLY A 3 -2.40 -23.18 6.05
N GLU A 4 -2.52 -23.06 4.72
CA GLU A 4 -1.42 -22.67 3.83
C GLU A 4 -1.47 -21.19 3.41
N LYS A 5 -2.56 -20.47 3.72
CA LYS A 5 -2.74 -19.08 3.28
C LYS A 5 -1.56 -18.19 3.69
N GLN A 6 -1.13 -18.27 4.95
CA GLN A 6 -0.04 -17.44 5.47
C GLN A 6 1.28 -17.69 4.74
N LYS A 7 1.56 -18.95 4.39
CA LYS A 7 2.75 -19.29 3.62
C LYS A 7 2.72 -18.67 2.23
N HIS A 8 1.59 -18.74 1.54
CA HIS A 8 1.46 -18.13 0.22
C HIS A 8 1.52 -16.61 0.25
N VAL A 9 0.96 -15.98 1.29
CA VAL A 9 1.10 -14.53 1.48
C VAL A 9 2.58 -14.16 1.65
N GLN A 10 3.33 -14.90 2.47
CA GLN A 10 4.77 -14.66 2.63
C GLN A 10 5.54 -14.85 1.31
N GLU A 11 5.27 -15.91 0.55
CA GLU A 11 5.90 -16.15 -0.76
C GLU A 11 5.62 -15.03 -1.77
N VAL A 12 4.44 -14.41 -1.70
CA VAL A 12 4.10 -13.24 -2.51
C VAL A 12 4.86 -12.01 -2.02
N LEU A 13 4.85 -11.74 -0.71
CA LEU A 13 5.54 -10.59 -0.11
C LEU A 13 7.04 -10.61 -0.39
N ASP A 14 7.69 -11.77 -0.29
CA ASP A 14 9.12 -11.93 -0.59
C ASP A 14 9.45 -11.48 -2.02
N ARG A 15 8.57 -11.81 -2.98
CA ARG A 15 8.72 -11.37 -4.38
C ARG A 15 8.39 -9.89 -4.58
N CYS A 16 7.46 -9.36 -3.79
CA CYS A 16 7.09 -7.95 -3.85
C CYS A 16 8.27 -7.04 -3.45
N TRP A 17 9.08 -7.43 -2.47
CA TRP A 17 10.26 -6.66 -2.06
C TRP A 17 11.25 -6.42 -3.22
N ASP A 18 11.62 -7.47 -3.94
CA ASP A 18 12.51 -7.35 -5.11
C ASP A 18 11.90 -6.46 -6.22
N ILE A 19 10.58 -6.52 -6.39
CA ILE A 19 9.85 -5.75 -7.39
C ILE A 19 9.72 -4.27 -6.98
N LEU A 20 9.46 -3.99 -5.70
CA LEU A 20 9.30 -2.64 -5.18
C LEU A 20 10.59 -1.83 -5.38
N ASP A 21 11.76 -2.42 -5.10
CA ASP A 21 13.05 -1.74 -5.32
C ASP A 21 13.31 -1.39 -6.79
N ALA A 22 12.85 -2.24 -7.72
CA ALA A 22 13.07 -2.05 -9.15
C ALA A 22 12.00 -1.19 -9.85
N LEU A 23 10.80 -1.08 -9.29
CA LEU A 23 9.69 -0.35 -9.91
C LEU A 23 9.91 1.18 -9.82
N PRO A 24 9.70 1.92 -10.93
CA PRO A 24 9.66 3.37 -10.87
C PRO A 24 8.37 3.86 -10.17
N ALA A 25 8.38 5.10 -9.71
CA ALA A 25 7.21 5.78 -9.18
C ALA A 25 6.05 5.72 -10.20
N SER A 26 4.97 5.05 -9.81
CA SER A 26 3.84 4.74 -10.69
C SER A 26 2.62 4.36 -9.87
N LEU A 27 1.43 4.38 -10.49
CA LEU A 27 0.19 3.90 -9.88
C LEU A 27 0.31 2.43 -9.44
N LEU A 28 0.99 1.60 -10.24
CA LEU A 28 1.24 0.20 -9.90
C LEU A 28 2.07 0.09 -8.62
N LYS A 29 3.15 0.89 -8.52
CA LYS A 29 3.99 0.88 -7.32
C LYS A 29 3.21 1.33 -6.09
N LEU A 30 2.37 2.38 -6.18
CA LEU A 30 1.54 2.80 -5.06
C LEU A 30 0.60 1.68 -4.58
N ARG A 31 -0.14 1.03 -5.49
CA ARG A 31 -1.04 -0.07 -5.10
C ARG A 31 -0.30 -1.26 -4.49
N LEU A 32 0.91 -1.56 -4.97
CA LEU A 32 1.74 -2.62 -4.42
C LEU A 32 2.24 -2.27 -3.01
N LEU A 33 2.69 -1.02 -2.79
CA LEU A 33 3.06 -0.51 -1.47
C LEU A 33 1.90 -0.60 -0.49
N THR A 34 0.68 -0.20 -0.89
CA THR A 34 -0.52 -0.30 -0.06
C THR A 34 -0.80 -1.75 0.37
N ALA A 35 -0.75 -2.68 -0.60
CA ALA A 35 -1.03 -4.09 -0.32
C ALA A 35 0.04 -4.72 0.59
N CYS A 36 1.32 -4.42 0.36
CA CYS A 36 2.41 -4.87 1.22
C CYS A 36 2.27 -4.31 2.63
N TYR A 37 2.01 -3.01 2.78
CA TYR A 37 1.85 -2.35 4.08
C TYR A 37 0.69 -2.96 4.88
N GLY A 38 -0.44 -3.29 4.24
CA GLY A 38 -1.57 -3.94 4.92
C GLY A 38 -1.26 -5.32 5.54
N GLU A 39 -0.17 -5.98 5.10
CA GLU A 39 0.27 -7.26 5.66
C GLU A 39 1.43 -7.11 6.64
N VAL A 40 2.37 -6.18 6.40
CA VAL A 40 3.62 -6.07 7.18
C VAL A 40 3.69 -4.86 8.12
N PHE A 41 2.85 -3.84 7.91
CA PHE A 41 2.79 -2.59 8.69
C PHE A 41 4.14 -1.84 8.78
N ASP A 42 4.95 -1.92 7.73
CA ASP A 42 6.29 -1.33 7.70
C ASP A 42 6.25 0.14 7.24
N ALA A 43 6.70 1.05 8.11
CA ALA A 43 6.60 2.50 7.92
C ALA A 43 7.28 3.05 6.64
N PRO A 44 8.44 2.54 6.17
CA PRO A 44 9.07 3.01 4.94
C PRO A 44 8.18 2.85 3.69
N LEU A 45 7.29 1.84 3.67
CA LEU A 45 6.32 1.66 2.58
C LEU A 45 5.35 2.85 2.49
N VAL A 46 4.98 3.41 3.64
CA VAL A 46 4.10 4.58 3.75
C VAL A 46 4.82 5.84 3.28
N GLU A 47 6.08 6.03 3.72
CA GLU A 47 6.90 7.17 3.32
C GLU A 47 7.12 7.21 1.79
N GLU A 48 7.37 6.04 1.18
CA GLU A 48 7.50 5.95 -0.27
C GLU A 48 6.16 6.21 -0.98
N GLY A 49 5.04 5.69 -0.46
CA GLY A 49 3.71 5.95 -0.99
C GLY A 49 3.38 7.45 -1.01
N HIS A 50 3.65 8.17 0.09
CA HIS A 50 3.51 9.63 0.13
C HIS A 50 4.38 10.35 -0.89
N THR A 51 5.61 9.87 -1.09
CA THR A 51 6.54 10.43 -2.09
C THR A 51 5.99 10.27 -3.51
N ILE A 52 5.41 9.12 -3.84
CA ILE A 52 4.78 8.87 -5.15
C ILE A 52 3.56 9.79 -5.33
N ILE A 53 2.67 9.87 -4.34
CA ILE A 53 1.46 10.71 -4.42
C ILE A 53 1.83 12.19 -4.62
N ALA A 54 2.84 12.67 -3.88
CA ALA A 54 3.33 14.05 -4.00
C ALA A 54 3.95 14.37 -5.37
N SER A 55 4.37 13.35 -6.13
CA SER A 55 4.92 13.53 -7.48
C SER A 55 3.85 13.72 -8.56
N TRP A 56 2.57 13.44 -8.26
CA TRP A 56 1.48 13.60 -9.22
C TRP A 56 0.92 15.03 -9.20
N ASP A 57 0.47 15.50 -10.36
CA ASP A 57 -0.27 16.76 -10.46
C ASP A 57 -1.69 16.57 -9.91
N SER A 58 -1.96 17.22 -8.77
CA SER A 58 -3.23 17.13 -8.05
C SER A 58 -4.42 17.65 -8.86
N SER A 59 -4.18 18.52 -9.84
CA SER A 59 -5.23 19.07 -10.70
C SER A 59 -5.67 18.12 -11.82
N SER A 60 -4.88 17.08 -12.10
CA SER A 60 -5.08 16.17 -13.24
C SER A 60 -5.08 14.69 -12.84
N LEU A 61 -5.42 14.37 -11.60
CA LEU A 61 -5.48 12.98 -11.14
C LEU A 61 -6.57 12.20 -11.90
N THR A 62 -6.22 11.01 -12.36
CA THR A 62 -7.19 10.06 -12.92
C THR A 62 -8.08 9.46 -11.82
N SER A 63 -9.22 8.88 -12.20
CA SER A 63 -10.07 8.13 -11.27
C SER A 63 -9.30 7.07 -10.49
N ASP A 64 -8.43 6.34 -11.19
CA ASP A 64 -7.71 5.20 -10.60
C ASP A 64 -6.62 5.66 -9.62
N GLN A 65 -6.03 6.83 -9.86
CA GLN A 65 -5.11 7.48 -8.92
C GLN A 65 -5.85 7.98 -7.68
N GLN A 66 -7.02 8.62 -7.85
CA GLN A 66 -7.84 9.06 -6.72
C GLN A 66 -8.29 7.88 -5.85
N GLU A 67 -8.73 6.79 -6.48
CA GLU A 67 -9.10 5.54 -5.80
C GLU A 67 -7.91 4.97 -5.02
N ALA A 68 -6.74 4.86 -5.66
CA ALA A 68 -5.55 4.31 -5.02
C ALA A 68 -5.05 5.19 -3.86
N ILE A 69 -5.18 6.52 -3.96
CA ILE A 69 -4.86 7.45 -2.85
C ILE A 69 -5.80 7.22 -1.67
N ALA A 70 -7.11 7.13 -1.94
CA ALA A 70 -8.10 6.90 -0.88
C ALA A 70 -7.91 5.54 -0.21
N GLU A 71 -7.62 4.49 -0.98
CA GLU A 71 -7.30 3.16 -0.45
C GLU A 71 -6.04 3.20 0.42
N PHE A 72 -4.95 3.81 -0.10
CA PHE A 72 -3.71 3.98 0.65
C PHE A 72 -3.94 4.67 1.99
N GLN A 73 -4.62 5.83 1.98
CA GLN A 73 -4.95 6.58 3.19
C GLN A 73 -5.80 5.77 4.18
N ASN A 74 -6.82 5.04 3.70
CA ASN A 74 -7.65 4.21 4.55
C ASN A 74 -6.84 3.11 5.27
N VAL A 75 -5.88 2.50 4.58
CA VAL A 75 -5.04 1.44 5.17
C VAL A 75 -4.00 2.04 6.12
N THR A 76 -3.40 3.18 5.79
CA THR A 76 -2.34 3.80 6.61
C THR A 76 -2.87 4.53 7.84
N ASP A 77 -4.03 5.18 7.73
CA ASP A 77 -4.62 5.98 8.81
C ASP A 77 -5.41 5.11 9.79
N ASN A 78 -5.79 3.90 9.38
CA ASN A 78 -6.51 2.93 10.20
C ASN A 78 -5.85 1.54 10.20
N PRO A 79 -4.62 1.41 10.73
CA PRO A 79 -3.90 0.13 10.76
C PRO A 79 -4.59 -0.92 11.65
N TYR A 80 -5.47 -0.50 12.56
CA TYR A 80 -6.28 -1.39 13.39
C TYR A 80 -7.77 -1.12 13.21
N PRO A 81 -8.41 -1.66 12.16
CA PRO A 81 -9.81 -1.37 11.83
C PRO A 81 -10.83 -1.74 12.92
N TRP A 82 -10.41 -2.55 13.90
CA TRP A 82 -11.20 -3.01 15.04
C TRP A 82 -10.99 -2.19 16.31
N GLU A 83 -10.03 -1.26 16.36
CA GLU A 83 -9.98 -0.27 17.44
C GLU A 83 -11.08 0.76 17.20
N TYR A 84 -12.09 0.75 18.07
CA TYR A 84 -13.07 1.82 18.13
C TYR A 84 -12.34 3.12 18.47
N ILE A 85 -12.34 4.09 17.54
CA ILE A 85 -11.95 5.46 17.85
C ILE A 85 -13.02 6.00 18.80
N ASN A 86 -12.68 6.17 20.08
CA ASN A 86 -13.55 6.89 21.00
C ASN A 86 -13.57 8.37 20.58
N GLU A 87 -14.74 8.86 20.18
CA GLU A 87 -15.02 10.29 19.95
C GLU A 87 -14.89 11.14 21.22
#